data_AF-A0A8S3FWJ3-F1
#
_entry.id   AF-A0A8S3FWJ3-F1
#
_cell.length_a   1.000
_cell.length_b   1.000
_cell.length_c   1.000
_cell.angle_alpha   90.00
_cell.angle_beta   90.00
_cell.angle_gamma   90.00
#
_symmetry.space_group_name_H-M   'P 1'
#
loop_
_entity.id
_entity.type
_entity.pdbx_description
1 polymer ?
#
loop_
_entity_poly.entity_id
_entity_poly.type
_entity_poly.pdbx_seq_one_letter_code
_entity_poly.pdbx_strand_id
1 'polypeptide(L)'
;YPTVYYRTAHIEPTQSLDVSIPQPFSSTNDLNNIDSAKMPSICLSGRPALYVRYTPKDWHDAQTTNYLTSDKILAESERLRSDAIRLAHTKDEQAIKNNFESSKCLAESIKNIEYWKNELEKTEDKMARKIDDVQFKRRELERVLSEIENPLRITQENLYEREKRQGIDLVHDNAERELIREVDRIQLSQDNLRKMLECLSIQNA
;
A
#
# COMPACT_ATOMS: atom_id res chain seq x y z
N TYR A 1 5.83 9.28 4.85
CA TYR A 1 5.34 8.46 5.97
C TYR A 1 4.93 9.37 7.11
N PRO A 2 3.63 9.55 7.43
CA PRO A 2 3.22 10.37 8.56
C PRO A 2 3.09 9.50 9.83
N THR A 3 4.06 9.65 10.72
CA THR A 3 4.19 8.99 12.04
C THR A 3 3.32 9.68 13.10
N VAL A 4 1.99 9.72 12.90
CA VAL A 4 1.08 10.36 13.88
C VAL A 4 -0.12 9.48 14.26
N TYR A 5 -0.10 8.19 13.87
CA TYR A 5 -1.24 7.29 14.04
C TYR A 5 -1.50 6.83 15.47
N TYR A 6 -0.53 7.01 16.38
CA TYR A 6 -0.66 6.61 17.78
C TYR A 6 -0.40 7.79 18.70
N ARG A 7 -1.29 8.79 18.71
CA ARG A 7 -1.41 9.64 19.89
C ARG A 7 -2.14 8.82 20.94
N THR A 8 -1.37 8.15 21.79
CA THR A 8 -1.84 7.44 22.98
C THR A 8 -2.78 8.37 23.74
N ALA A 9 -4.03 7.95 23.94
CA ALA A 9 -4.95 8.69 24.79
C ALA A 9 -4.30 8.77 26.18
N HIS A 10 -3.94 9.96 26.63
CA HIS A 10 -3.59 10.19 28.02
C HIS A 10 -4.88 9.97 28.83
N ILE A 11 -5.05 8.74 29.30
CA ILE A 11 -6.03 8.40 30.32
C ILE A 11 -5.35 8.79 31.61
N GLU A 12 -5.75 9.91 32.22
CA GLU A 12 -5.39 10.13 33.61
C GLU A 12 -6.00 8.97 34.41
N PRO A 13 -5.18 8.16 35.11
CA PRO A 13 -5.70 7.05 35.88
C PRO A 13 -6.69 7.61 36.91
N THR A 14 -7.96 7.26 36.75
CA THR A 14 -8.99 7.53 37.76
C THR A 14 -8.54 6.90 39.07
N GLN A 15 -8.52 7.70 40.13
CA GLN A 15 -8.28 7.20 41.49
C GLN A 15 -9.18 6.00 41.75
N SER A 16 -8.60 4.93 42.28
CA SER A 16 -9.34 3.69 42.53
C SER A 16 -10.48 3.96 43.50
N LEU A 17 -11.68 3.42 43.20
CA LEU A 17 -12.87 3.51 44.03
C LEU A 17 -12.72 2.71 45.35
N ASP A 18 -11.63 1.95 45.48
CA ASP A 18 -11.32 1.09 46.62
C ASP A 18 -10.65 1.82 47.78
N VAL A 19 -10.80 3.15 47.89
CA VAL A 19 -10.42 3.84 49.14
C VAL A 19 -11.36 3.30 50.22
N SER A 20 -10.89 2.27 50.91
CA SER A 20 -11.48 1.76 52.12
C SER A 20 -11.70 2.96 53.02
N ILE A 21 -12.96 3.28 53.25
CA ILE A 21 -13.41 4.27 54.22
C ILE A 21 -12.48 4.16 55.44
N PRO A 22 -11.77 5.23 55.84
CA PRO A 22 -10.99 5.21 57.06
C PRO A 22 -11.92 4.75 58.18
N GLN A 23 -11.61 3.60 58.79
CA GLN A 23 -12.33 3.14 59.97
C GLN A 23 -12.31 4.31 60.97
N PRO A 24 -13.47 4.75 61.49
CA PRO A 24 -13.48 5.85 62.43
C PRO A 24 -12.61 5.47 63.62
N PHE A 25 -11.47 6.13 63.81
CA PHE A 25 -10.68 5.92 65.01
C PHE A 25 -11.37 6.69 66.14
N SER A 26 -12.05 5.97 67.03
CA SER A 26 -12.55 6.57 68.28
C SER A 26 -11.33 7.06 69.07
N SER A 27 -11.15 8.36 69.11
CA SER A 27 -10.06 8.99 69.88
C SER A 27 -10.49 9.26 71.33
N THR A 28 -11.78 9.09 71.63
CA THR A 28 -12.41 9.45 72.90
C THR A 28 -13.31 8.32 73.38
N ASN A 29 -12.71 7.32 74.03
CA ASN A 29 -13.47 6.36 74.84
C ASN A 29 -13.87 7.03 76.16
N ASP A 30 -14.81 7.96 76.16
CA ASP A 30 -15.36 8.58 77.38
C ASP A 30 -16.32 7.63 78.13
N LEU A 31 -15.94 6.36 78.26
CA LEU A 31 -16.62 5.39 79.13
C LEU A 31 -16.25 5.60 80.61
N ASN A 32 -15.22 6.40 80.91
CA ASN A 32 -14.85 6.78 82.27
C ASN A 32 -15.94 7.61 82.99
N ASN A 33 -16.94 8.12 82.26
CA ASN A 33 -18.08 8.83 82.84
C ASN A 33 -19.28 7.90 83.17
N ILE A 34 -19.16 6.59 82.92
CA ILE A 34 -20.21 5.59 83.24
C ILE A 34 -19.96 4.92 84.60
N ASP A 35 -18.94 5.36 85.34
CA ASP A 35 -18.65 4.86 86.70
C ASP A 35 -19.71 5.23 87.75
N SER A 36 -20.77 5.96 87.37
CA SER A 36 -21.92 6.23 88.25
C SER A 36 -23.17 5.39 87.97
N ALA A 37 -23.21 4.58 86.90
CA ALA A 37 -24.35 3.70 86.62
C ALA A 37 -23.95 2.23 86.79
N LYS A 38 -24.33 1.62 87.92
CA LYS A 38 -24.13 0.19 88.20
C LYS A 38 -24.63 -0.68 87.04
N MET A 39 -23.69 -1.21 86.26
CA MET A 39 -24.01 -2.12 85.16
C MET A 39 -24.50 -3.48 85.70
N PRO A 40 -25.57 -4.09 85.15
CA PRO A 40 -26.06 -5.39 85.61
C PRO A 40 -25.01 -6.52 85.43
N SER A 41 -24.80 -7.33 86.48
CA SER A 41 -23.73 -8.36 86.56
C SER A 41 -23.89 -9.61 85.67
N ILE A 42 -24.71 -9.56 84.61
CA ILE A 42 -25.18 -10.79 83.94
C ILE A 42 -24.17 -11.38 82.94
N CYS A 43 -23.07 -10.70 82.58
CA CYS A 43 -21.97 -11.37 81.86
C CYS A 43 -20.63 -10.64 82.01
N LEU A 44 -19.76 -11.13 82.91
CA LEU A 44 -18.40 -10.58 83.09
C LEU A 44 -17.45 -10.92 81.93
N SER A 45 -17.77 -11.94 81.12
CA SER A 45 -16.90 -12.45 80.05
C SER A 45 -16.71 -11.48 78.86
N GLY A 46 -17.55 -10.44 78.74
CA GLY A 46 -17.51 -9.47 77.63
C GLY A 46 -17.02 -8.07 77.99
N ARG A 47 -16.58 -7.82 79.24
CA ARG A 47 -16.20 -6.48 79.72
C ARG A 47 -15.12 -5.77 78.89
N PRO A 48 -14.02 -6.41 78.46
CA PRO A 48 -13.00 -5.75 77.64
C PRO A 48 -13.55 -5.28 76.29
N ALA A 49 -14.54 -5.98 75.73
CA ALA A 49 -15.16 -5.65 74.45
C ALA A 49 -16.13 -4.46 74.54
N LEU A 50 -16.44 -3.92 75.72
CA LEU A 50 -17.20 -2.68 75.88
C LEU A 50 -16.31 -1.45 75.75
N TYR A 51 -15.05 -1.54 76.19
CA TYR A 51 -14.05 -0.46 76.13
C TYR A 51 -13.45 -0.24 74.73
N VAL A 52 -13.84 -1.06 73.75
CA VAL A 52 -13.41 -0.96 72.35
C VAL A 52 -14.59 -0.55 71.45
N ARG A 53 -15.69 -0.04 72.02
CA ARG A 53 -16.90 0.31 71.26
C ARG A 53 -16.90 1.78 70.87
N TYR A 54 -17.31 2.02 69.62
CA TYR A 54 -17.54 3.37 69.09
C TYR A 54 -18.65 4.09 69.85
N THR A 55 -18.47 5.39 70.08
CA THR A 55 -19.52 6.25 70.63
C THR A 55 -20.55 6.61 69.55
N PRO A 56 -21.78 7.01 69.93
CA PRO A 56 -22.76 7.52 68.97
C PRO A 56 -22.25 8.71 68.13
N LYS A 57 -21.35 9.52 68.70
CA LYS A 57 -20.70 10.63 67.99
C LYS A 57 -19.72 10.11 66.94
N ASP A 58 -18.85 9.14 67.29
CA ASP A 58 -17.94 8.51 66.34
C ASP A 58 -18.71 7.87 65.17
N TRP A 59 -19.85 7.24 65.46
CA TRP A 59 -20.74 6.70 64.43
C TRP A 59 -21.32 7.80 63.53
N HIS A 60 -21.76 8.93 64.10
CA HIS A 60 -22.32 10.04 63.33
C HIS A 60 -21.28 10.74 62.44
N ASP A 61 -20.07 10.96 62.96
CA ASP A 61 -18.96 11.57 62.23
C ASP A 61 -18.48 10.65 61.08
N ALA A 62 -18.40 9.33 61.35
CA ALA A 62 -18.12 8.33 60.33
C ALA A 62 -19.19 8.31 59.24
N GLN A 63 -20.47 8.30 59.64
CA GLN A 63 -21.59 8.26 58.73
C GLN A 63 -21.63 9.50 57.84
N THR A 64 -21.36 10.68 58.39
CA THR A 64 -21.26 11.95 57.64
C THR A 64 -20.12 11.90 56.62
N THR A 65 -18.94 11.41 57.03
CA THR A 65 -17.79 11.26 56.14
C THR A 65 -18.06 10.27 55.01
N ASN A 66 -18.74 9.16 55.30
CA ASN A 66 -19.15 8.16 54.32
C ASN A 66 -20.11 8.74 53.29
N TYR A 67 -21.09 9.55 53.72
CA TYR A 67 -22.02 10.21 52.81
C TYR A 67 -21.29 11.17 51.85
N LEU A 68 -20.41 12.04 52.37
CA LEU A 68 -19.66 12.98 51.54
C LEU A 68 -18.73 12.27 50.54
N THR A 69 -18.09 11.17 50.99
CA THR A 69 -17.21 10.37 50.13
C THR A 69 -18.01 9.64 49.06
N SER A 70 -19.15 9.04 49.43
CA SER A 70 -20.05 8.38 48.49
C SER A 70 -20.58 9.35 47.45
N ASP A 71 -20.98 10.55 47.84
CA ASP A 71 -21.47 11.58 46.91
C ASP A 71 -20.39 11.99 45.90
N LYS A 72 -19.16 12.19 46.37
CA LYS A 72 -18.00 12.45 45.49
C LYS A 72 -17.74 11.30 44.50
N ILE A 73 -17.77 10.05 44.98
CA ILE A 73 -17.60 8.86 44.15
C ILE A 73 -18.69 8.77 43.07
N LEU A 74 -19.95 9.02 43.44
CA LEU A 74 -21.06 9.01 42.50
C LEU A 74 -20.87 10.07 41.41
N ALA A 75 -20.52 11.30 41.78
CA ALA A 75 -20.27 12.38 40.83
C ALA A 75 -19.11 12.05 39.87
N GLU A 76 -18.01 11.48 40.38
CA GLU A 76 -16.87 11.06 39.55
C GLU A 76 -17.22 9.91 38.60
N SER A 77 -17.99 8.92 39.07
CA SER A 77 -18.50 7.81 38.26
C SER A 77 -19.43 8.29 37.15
N GLU A 78 -20.34 9.22 37.45
CA GLU A 78 -21.25 9.83 36.47
C GLU A 78 -20.48 10.60 35.38
N ARG A 79 -19.46 11.36 35.79
CA ARG A 79 -18.57 12.05 34.85
C ARG A 79 -17.82 11.04 33.96
N LEU A 80 -17.24 10.00 34.55
CA LEU A 80 -16.50 8.97 33.82
C LEU A 80 -17.40 8.26 32.79
N ARG A 81 -18.63 7.90 33.18
CA ARG A 81 -19.61 7.30 32.26
C ARG A 81 -19.94 8.25 31.10
N SER A 82 -20.14 9.53 31.39
CA SER A 82 -20.43 10.55 30.38
C SER A 82 -19.26 10.73 29.40
N ASP A 83 -18.03 10.76 29.91
CA ASP A 83 -16.82 10.84 29.10
C ASP A 83 -16.59 9.57 28.26
N ALA A 84 -16.86 8.39 28.81
CA ALA A 84 -16.76 7.12 28.09
C ALA A 84 -17.75 7.06 26.92
N ILE A 85 -19.00 7.50 27.13
CA ILE A 85 -20.01 7.59 26.07
C ILE A 85 -19.56 8.57 24.97
N ARG A 86 -19.13 9.78 25.35
CA ARG A 86 -18.64 10.78 24.40
C ARG A 86 -17.45 10.27 23.59
N LEU A 87 -16.49 9.63 24.27
CA LEU A 87 -15.32 9.05 23.62
C LEU A 87 -15.73 7.95 22.63
N ALA A 88 -16.65 7.07 23.02
CA ALA A 88 -17.15 6.01 22.14
C ALA A 88 -17.75 6.59 20.85
N HIS A 89 -18.62 7.61 20.97
CA HIS A 89 -19.20 8.29 19.81
C HIS A 89 -18.12 8.95 18.92
N THR A 90 -17.19 9.70 19.51
CA THR A 90 -16.10 10.33 18.73
C THR A 90 -15.24 9.29 18.01
N LYS A 91 -14.97 8.15 18.65
CA LYS A 91 -14.18 7.07 18.02
C LYS A 91 -14.94 6.35 16.93
N ASP A 92 -16.24 6.15 17.09
CA ASP A 92 -17.10 5.55 16.08
C ASP A 92 -17.19 6.44 14.83
N GLU A 93 -17.46 7.75 15.00
CA GLU A 93 -17.46 8.72 13.90
C GLU A 93 -16.10 8.77 13.17
N GLN A 94 -15.00 8.77 13.93
CA GLN A 94 -13.66 8.74 13.36
C GLN A 94 -13.39 7.44 12.59
N ALA A 95 -13.85 6.29 13.09
CA ALA A 95 -13.70 5.01 12.42
C ALA A 95 -14.47 4.98 11.10
N ILE A 96 -15.72 5.45 11.09
CA ILE A 96 -16.56 5.57 9.89
C ILE A 96 -15.86 6.45 8.86
N LYS A 97 -15.39 7.63 9.26
CA LYS A 97 -14.68 8.55 8.35
C LYS A 97 -13.41 7.94 7.77
N ASN A 98 -12.57 7.34 8.62
CA ASN A 98 -11.32 6.71 8.18
C ASN A 98 -11.58 5.54 7.23
N ASN A 99 -12.59 4.71 7.51
CA ASN A 99 -12.96 3.60 6.65
C ASN A 99 -13.48 4.09 5.29
N PHE A 100 -14.29 5.15 5.28
CA PHE A 100 -14.78 5.76 4.05
C PHE A 100 -13.64 6.33 3.19
N GLU A 101 -12.76 7.13 3.79
CA GLU A 101 -11.61 7.72 3.10
C GLU A 101 -10.67 6.63 2.56
N SER A 102 -10.39 5.59 3.37
CA SER A 102 -9.56 4.46 2.95
C SER A 102 -10.21 3.69 1.79
N SER A 103 -11.51 3.41 1.88
CA SER A 103 -12.24 2.71 0.81
C SER A 103 -12.24 3.51 -0.49
N LYS A 104 -12.39 4.84 -0.41
CA LYS A 104 -12.30 5.74 -1.57
C LYS A 104 -10.89 5.72 -2.19
N CYS A 105 -9.84 5.88 -1.39
CA CYS A 105 -8.45 5.84 -1.86
C CYS A 105 -8.11 4.49 -2.51
N LEU A 106 -8.61 3.38 -1.95
CA LEU A 106 -8.45 2.05 -2.54
C LEU A 106 -9.18 1.93 -3.88
N ALA A 107 -10.42 2.41 -3.99
CA ALA A 107 -11.16 2.40 -5.24
C ALA A 107 -10.47 3.23 -6.33
N GLU A 108 -9.94 4.41 -6.00
CA GLU A 108 -9.14 5.23 -6.92
C GLU A 108 -7.85 4.52 -7.34
N SER A 109 -7.18 3.86 -6.39
CA SER A 109 -5.95 3.10 -6.67
C SER A 109 -6.22 1.92 -7.60
N ILE A 110 -7.31 1.16 -7.38
CA ILE A 110 -7.75 0.07 -8.26
C ILE A 110 -7.99 0.60 -9.68
N LYS A 111 -8.75 1.69 -9.82
CA LYS A 111 -9.01 2.31 -11.12
C LYS A 111 -7.72 2.74 -11.83
N ASN A 112 -6.77 3.31 -11.09
CA ASN A 112 -5.47 3.71 -11.65
C ASN A 112 -4.67 2.49 -12.12
N ILE A 113 -4.64 1.42 -11.33
CA ILE A 113 -3.95 0.16 -11.70
C ILE A 113 -4.60 -0.44 -12.95
N GLU A 114 -5.92 -0.51 -13.02
CA GLU A 114 -6.66 -1.01 -14.18
C GLU A 114 -6.39 -0.17 -15.44
N TYR A 115 -6.37 1.15 -15.30
CA TYR A 115 -6.02 2.06 -16.39
C TYR A 115 -4.62 1.79 -16.92
N TRP A 116 -3.61 1.75 -16.05
CA TRP A 116 -2.23 1.52 -16.47
C TRP A 116 -2.01 0.12 -17.02
N LYS A 117 -2.68 -0.90 -16.46
CA LYS A 117 -2.68 -2.25 -17.01
C LYS A 117 -3.19 -2.25 -18.46
N ASN A 118 -4.34 -1.63 -18.72
CA ASN A 118 -4.91 -1.55 -20.07
C ASN A 118 -3.99 -0.76 -21.03
N GLU A 119 -3.36 0.32 -20.58
CA GLU A 119 -2.40 1.07 -21.41
C GLU A 119 -1.13 0.25 -21.72
N LEU A 120 -0.66 -0.57 -20.78
CA LEU A 120 0.44 -1.51 -21.01
C LEU A 120 0.05 -2.59 -22.02
N GLU A 121 -1.10 -3.25 -21.85
CA GLU A 121 -1.60 -4.27 -22.78
C GLU A 121 -1.77 -3.70 -24.22
N LYS A 122 -2.33 -2.49 -24.35
CA LYS A 122 -2.42 -1.81 -25.67
C LYS A 122 -1.04 -1.54 -26.27
N THR A 123 -0.06 -1.19 -25.45
CA THR A 123 1.29 -0.88 -25.92
C THR A 123 2.03 -2.15 -26.31
N GLU A 124 1.86 -3.23 -25.55
CA GLU A 124 2.34 -4.57 -25.87
C GLU A 124 1.82 -5.02 -27.23
N ASP A 125 0.50 -4.96 -27.46
CA ASP A 125 -0.12 -5.30 -28.74
C ASP A 125 0.42 -4.45 -29.91
N LYS A 126 0.66 -3.15 -29.67
CA LYS A 126 1.25 -2.26 -30.68
C LYS A 126 2.68 -2.65 -30.99
N MET A 127 3.48 -3.01 -29.99
CA MET A 127 4.86 -3.44 -30.16
C MET A 127 4.94 -4.79 -30.86
N ALA A 128 4.09 -5.76 -30.49
CA ALA A 128 3.99 -7.06 -31.15
C ALA A 128 3.69 -6.89 -32.66
N ARG A 129 2.67 -6.08 -33.01
CA ARG A 129 2.37 -5.77 -34.42
C ARG A 129 3.53 -5.11 -35.17
N LYS A 130 4.28 -4.23 -34.51
CA LYS A 130 5.47 -3.59 -35.12
C LYS A 130 6.59 -4.60 -35.35
N ILE A 131 6.81 -5.51 -34.40
CA ILE A 131 7.78 -6.60 -34.55
C ILE A 131 7.39 -7.46 -35.75
N ASP A 132 6.13 -7.87 -35.85
CA ASP A 132 5.63 -8.67 -36.97
C ASP A 132 5.82 -7.97 -38.32
N ASP A 133 5.51 -6.67 -38.40
CA ASP A 133 5.69 -5.85 -39.62
C ASP A 133 7.17 -5.74 -40.01
N VAL A 134 8.06 -5.46 -39.05
CA VAL A 134 9.51 -5.41 -39.31
C VAL A 134 10.05 -6.77 -39.75
N GLN A 135 9.61 -7.85 -39.10
CA GLN A 135 10.00 -9.21 -39.49
C GLN A 135 9.47 -9.58 -40.88
N PHE A 136 8.25 -9.20 -41.20
CA PHE A 136 7.67 -9.40 -42.53
C PHE A 136 8.48 -8.67 -43.61
N LYS A 137 8.77 -7.38 -43.39
CA LYS A 137 9.61 -6.57 -44.30
C LYS A 137 11.00 -7.16 -44.46
N ARG A 138 11.62 -7.64 -43.39
CA ARG A 138 12.93 -8.30 -43.44
C ARG A 138 12.90 -9.53 -44.34
N ARG A 139 11.94 -10.45 -44.12
CA ARG A 139 11.77 -11.65 -44.96
C ARG A 139 11.53 -11.30 -46.42
N GLU A 140 10.76 -10.25 -46.68
CA GLU A 140 10.47 -9.80 -48.03
C GLU A 140 11.72 -9.26 -48.74
N LEU A 141 12.54 -8.46 -48.04
CA LEU A 141 13.81 -7.98 -48.58
C LEU A 141 14.80 -9.12 -48.83
N GLU A 142 14.89 -10.09 -47.93
CA GLU A 142 15.73 -11.30 -48.10
C GLU A 142 15.28 -12.10 -49.33
N ARG A 143 13.96 -12.28 -49.51
CA ARG A 143 13.37 -12.95 -50.69
C ARG A 143 13.73 -12.22 -51.98
N VAL A 144 13.48 -10.91 -52.04
CA VAL A 144 13.79 -10.10 -53.24
C VAL A 144 15.28 -10.14 -53.56
N LEU A 145 16.14 -10.10 -52.54
CA LEU A 145 17.58 -10.17 -52.73
C LEU A 145 18.02 -11.52 -53.33
N SER A 146 17.40 -12.63 -52.91
CA SER A 146 17.63 -13.94 -53.52
C SER A 146 17.11 -14.01 -54.96
N GLU A 147 15.95 -13.40 -55.25
CA GLU A 147 15.36 -13.43 -56.59
C GLU A 147 16.19 -12.67 -57.63
N ILE A 148 16.86 -11.58 -57.24
CA ILE A 148 17.70 -10.78 -58.14
C ILE A 148 19.09 -11.39 -58.39
N GLU A 149 19.52 -12.40 -57.63
CA GLU A 149 20.78 -13.10 -57.88
C GLU A 149 20.78 -13.86 -59.21
N ASN A 150 19.66 -14.50 -59.57
CA ASN A 150 19.59 -15.28 -60.80
C ASN A 150 19.65 -14.40 -62.07
N PRO A 151 18.86 -13.31 -62.21
CA PRO A 151 19.04 -12.35 -63.30
C PRO A 151 20.46 -11.82 -63.41
N LEU A 152 21.10 -11.45 -62.28
CA LEU A 152 22.49 -10.97 -62.29
C LEU A 152 23.43 -12.00 -62.92
N ARG A 153 23.33 -13.26 -62.47
CA ARG A 153 24.14 -14.36 -63.00
C ARG A 153 23.92 -14.57 -64.50
N ILE A 154 22.65 -14.53 -64.96
CA ILE A 154 22.32 -14.68 -66.37
C ILE A 154 22.92 -13.53 -67.19
N THR A 155 22.80 -12.28 -66.75
CA THR A 155 23.37 -11.13 -67.45
C THR A 155 24.90 -11.22 -67.52
N GLN A 156 25.56 -11.66 -66.45
CA GLN A 156 27.00 -11.91 -66.41
C GLN A 156 27.44 -13.05 -67.34
N GLU A 157 26.69 -14.15 -67.39
CA GLU A 157 26.96 -15.27 -68.29
C GLU A 157 26.82 -14.84 -69.76
N ASN A 158 25.81 -14.02 -70.09
CA ASN A 158 25.64 -13.44 -71.42
C ASN A 158 26.83 -12.55 -71.82
N LEU A 159 27.39 -11.76 -70.90
CA LEU A 159 28.61 -10.99 -71.15
C LEU A 159 29.82 -11.91 -71.37
N TYR A 160 29.96 -12.94 -70.55
CA TYR A 160 31.03 -13.92 -70.67
C TYR A 160 31.02 -14.66 -72.02
N GLU A 161 29.85 -15.12 -72.49
CA GLU A 161 29.74 -15.76 -73.81
C GLU A 161 30.07 -14.78 -74.95
N ARG A 162 29.72 -13.50 -74.80
CA ARG A 162 30.04 -12.45 -75.78
C ARG A 162 31.54 -12.16 -75.87
N GLU A 163 32.27 -12.28 -74.77
CA GLU A 163 33.73 -12.11 -74.70
C GLU A 163 34.48 -13.25 -75.41
N LYS A 164 33.85 -14.43 -75.59
CA LYS A 164 34.43 -15.56 -76.33
C LYS A 164 34.38 -15.39 -77.86
N ARG A 165 33.70 -14.37 -78.38
CA ARG A 165 33.67 -14.09 -79.83
C ARG A 165 35.09 -13.82 -80.35
N GLN A 166 35.38 -14.18 -81.59
CA GLN A 166 36.74 -14.09 -82.17
C GLN A 166 36.75 -13.27 -83.46
N GLY A 167 37.90 -12.66 -83.75
CA GLY A 167 38.12 -11.91 -84.99
C GLY A 167 37.17 -10.72 -85.13
N ILE A 168 36.49 -10.63 -86.28
CA ILE A 168 35.58 -9.53 -86.60
C ILE A 168 34.30 -9.53 -85.78
N ASP A 169 33.94 -10.65 -85.15
CA ASP A 169 32.71 -10.78 -84.36
C ASP A 169 32.88 -10.27 -82.92
N LEU A 170 34.12 -10.01 -82.48
CA LEU A 170 34.42 -9.39 -81.19
C LEU A 170 34.16 -7.88 -81.26
N VAL A 171 32.89 -7.52 -81.16
CA VAL A 171 32.40 -6.14 -81.31
C VAL A 171 31.66 -5.69 -80.06
N HIS A 172 31.95 -4.45 -79.62
CA HIS A 172 31.20 -3.70 -78.63
C HIS A 172 29.84 -3.23 -79.18
N ASP A 173 28.95 -4.19 -79.39
CA ASP A 173 27.62 -3.94 -79.92
C ASP A 173 26.69 -3.30 -78.88
N ASN A 174 25.49 -2.91 -79.33
CA ASN A 174 24.52 -2.30 -78.43
C ASN A 174 24.07 -3.26 -77.31
N ALA A 175 23.99 -4.57 -77.58
CA ALA A 175 23.54 -5.53 -76.58
C ALA A 175 24.57 -5.69 -75.45
N GLU A 176 25.86 -5.73 -75.75
CA GLU A 176 26.92 -5.70 -74.73
C GLU A 176 26.83 -4.45 -73.85
N ARG A 177 26.63 -3.27 -74.45
CA ARG A 177 26.45 -2.01 -73.72
C ARG A 177 25.20 -1.99 -72.83
N GLU A 178 24.12 -2.65 -73.23
CA GLU A 178 22.92 -2.77 -72.39
C GLU A 178 23.12 -3.79 -71.27
N LEU A 179 23.78 -4.93 -71.53
CA LEU A 179 24.10 -5.94 -70.51
C LEU A 179 25.00 -5.37 -69.40
N ILE A 180 26.04 -4.59 -69.73
CA ILE A 180 26.88 -3.91 -68.73
C ILE A 180 26.03 -2.99 -67.85
N ARG A 181 25.17 -2.17 -68.47
CA ARG A 181 24.25 -1.28 -67.74
C ARG A 181 23.27 -2.06 -66.86
N GLU A 182 22.81 -3.21 -67.32
CA GLU A 182 21.93 -4.08 -66.53
C GLU A 182 22.65 -4.64 -65.30
N VAL A 183 23.89 -5.12 -65.44
CA VAL A 183 24.73 -5.54 -64.31
C VAL A 183 24.87 -4.41 -63.28
N ASP A 184 25.25 -3.21 -63.71
CA ASP A 184 25.41 -2.05 -62.83
C ASP A 184 24.12 -1.72 -62.06
N ARG A 185 22.98 -1.76 -62.75
CA ARG A 185 21.67 -1.49 -62.15
C ARG A 185 21.24 -2.55 -61.15
N ILE A 186 21.45 -3.84 -61.47
CA ILE A 186 21.10 -4.94 -60.57
C ILE A 186 22.00 -4.89 -59.33
N GLN A 187 23.30 -4.64 -59.50
CA GLN A 187 24.23 -4.51 -58.37
C GLN A 187 23.88 -3.33 -57.46
N LEU A 188 23.54 -2.16 -58.03
CA LEU A 188 23.06 -1.02 -57.27
C LEU A 188 21.78 -1.36 -56.48
N SER A 189 20.86 -2.12 -57.10
CA SER A 189 19.65 -2.58 -56.41
C SER A 189 19.98 -3.52 -55.26
N GLN A 190 20.90 -4.48 -55.43
CA GLN A 190 21.37 -5.35 -54.36
C GLN A 190 21.95 -4.54 -53.19
N ASP A 191 22.80 -3.56 -53.47
CA ASP A 191 23.43 -2.75 -52.43
C ASP A 191 22.40 -1.90 -51.66
N ASN A 192 21.38 -1.37 -52.34
CA ASN A 192 20.28 -0.67 -51.69
C ASN A 192 19.46 -1.60 -50.78
N LEU A 193 19.15 -2.81 -51.23
CA LEU A 193 18.42 -3.80 -50.43
C LEU A 193 19.24 -4.25 -49.21
N ARG A 194 20.56 -4.47 -49.36
CA ARG A 194 21.46 -4.81 -48.25
C ARG A 194 21.51 -3.70 -47.20
N LYS A 195 21.61 -2.43 -47.64
CA LYS A 195 21.56 -1.27 -46.73
C LYS A 195 20.24 -1.18 -45.97
N MET A 196 19.11 -1.45 -46.63
CA MET A 196 17.81 -1.48 -45.97
C MET A 196 17.73 -2.59 -44.92
N LEU A 197 18.27 -3.78 -45.22
CA LEU A 197 18.39 -4.90 -44.28
C LEU A 197 19.24 -4.53 -43.05
N GLU A 198 20.38 -3.88 -43.27
CA GLU A 198 21.26 -3.40 -42.18
C GLU A 198 20.52 -2.39 -41.29
N CYS A 199 19.82 -1.41 -41.87
CA CYS A 199 19.01 -0.45 -41.12
C CYS A 199 17.93 -1.13 -40.27
N LEU A 200 17.26 -2.17 -40.79
CA LEU A 200 16.26 -2.94 -40.03
C LEU A 200 16.90 -3.78 -38.92
N SER A 201 18.16 -4.21 -39.07
CA SER A 201 18.89 -4.94 -38.02
C SER A 201 19.24 -4.05 -36.83
N ILE A 202 19.64 -2.80 -37.10
CA ILE A 202 20.01 -1.81 -36.06
C ILE A 202 18.77 -1.39 -35.25
N GLN A 203 17.60 -1.33 -35.87
CA GLN A 203 16.35 -1.01 -35.16
C GLN A 203 15.90 -2.08 -34.13
N ASN A 204 16.52 -3.27 -34.14
CA ASN A 204 16.20 -4.37 -33.23
C ASN A 204 17.25 -4.61 -32.13
N ALA A 205 18.33 -3.81 -32.07
CA ALA A 205 19.38 -3.88 -31.05
C ALA A 205 19.20 -2.80 -29.98
#